data_AF-A0A954MYZ2-F1
#
_entry.id   AF-A0A954MYZ2-F1
#
_cell.length_a   1.000
_cell.length_b   1.000
_cell.length_c   1.000
_cell.angle_alpha   90.00
_cell.angle_beta   90.00
_cell.angle_gamma   90.00
#
_symmetry.space_group_name_H-M   'P 1'
#
loop_
_entity.id
_entity.type
_entity.pdbx_description
1 polymer ?
#
loop_
_entity_poly.entity_id
_entity_poly.type
_entity_poly.pdbx_seq_one_letter_code
_entity_poly.pdbx_strand_id
1 'polypeptide(L)'
;RLFCGEQEMLYILTFYLPRFLQHNFREKMITVLHELYHISPEFNGDIRRLEGRYHVHSHSQKEYDRQMGDLVDEYLKTRPDPETYDFLRHDYRGLKQRHGGVVGMKVPIPKLIPMDGTRLPRSA
;
A
#
# COMPACT_ATOMS: atom_id res chain seq x y z
N ARG A 1 -4.02 -14.47 -11.59
CA ARG A 1 -2.63 -14.36 -11.10
C ARG A 1 -1.92 -13.34 -11.99
N LEU A 2 -1.15 -12.42 -11.40
CA LEU A 2 -0.40 -11.40 -12.12
C LEU A 2 1.08 -11.75 -12.03
N PHE A 3 1.79 -11.72 -13.15
CA PHE A 3 3.24 -11.98 -13.20
C PHE A 3 3.98 -10.76 -13.76
N CYS A 4 5.11 -10.43 -13.16
CA CYS A 4 6.09 -9.47 -13.66
C CYS A 4 7.38 -10.24 -13.97
N GLY A 5 7.59 -10.59 -15.24
CA GLY A 5 8.61 -11.60 -15.60
C GLY A 5 8.25 -12.97 -15.01
N GLU A 6 9.18 -13.56 -14.27
CA GLU A 6 8.98 -14.85 -13.56
C GLU A 6 8.38 -14.68 -12.17
N GLN A 7 8.28 -13.44 -11.66
CA GLN A 7 7.80 -13.16 -10.32
C GLN A 7 6.27 -13.05 -10.29
N GLU A 8 5.62 -13.83 -9.44
CA GLU A 8 4.20 -13.64 -9.13
C GLU A 8 4.00 -12.43 -8.20
N MET A 9 3.03 -11.59 -8.55
CA MET A 9 2.60 -10.45 -7.77
C MET A 9 1.34 -10.83 -6.98
N LEU A 10 1.47 -10.94 -5.65
CA LEU A 10 0.36 -11.30 -4.75
C LEU A 10 -0.53 -10.11 -4.39
N TYR A 11 0.00 -8.89 -4.49
CA TYR A 11 -0.68 -7.66 -4.09
C TYR A 11 -0.61 -6.61 -5.19
N ILE A 12 -1.69 -5.83 -5.34
CA ILE A 12 -1.73 -4.64 -6.18
C ILE A 12 -2.17 -3.47 -5.32
N LEU A 13 -1.33 -2.45 -5.22
CA LEU A 13 -1.63 -1.21 -4.53
C LEU A 13 -2.06 -0.16 -5.56
N THR A 14 -3.08 0.64 -5.24
CA THR A 14 -3.65 1.61 -6.19
C THR A 14 -3.39 3.03 -5.71
N PHE A 15 -2.73 3.82 -6.56
CA PHE A 15 -2.44 5.23 -6.28
C PHE A 15 -3.06 6.13 -7.35
N TYR A 16 -3.61 7.29 -6.96
CA TYR A 16 -4.10 8.29 -7.90
C TYR A 16 -2.96 9.21 -8.39
N LEU A 17 -2.35 8.85 -9.52
CA LEU A 17 -0.97 9.21 -9.87
C LEU A 17 -0.66 10.63 -10.39
N PRO A 18 -1.60 11.57 -10.65
CA PRO A 18 -1.20 12.98 -10.65
C PRO A 18 -1.07 13.49 -9.22
N ARG A 19 -2.08 13.20 -8.38
CA ARG A 19 -2.19 13.75 -7.03
C ARG A 19 -1.13 13.16 -6.09
N PHE A 20 -0.94 11.85 -6.12
CA PHE A 20 0.05 11.17 -5.29
C PHE A 20 1.45 11.76 -5.45
N LEU A 21 1.86 12.05 -6.70
CA LEU A 21 3.19 12.59 -6.98
C LEU A 21 3.36 14.05 -6.56
N GLN A 22 2.27 14.81 -6.36
CA GLN A 22 2.30 16.21 -5.92
C GLN A 22 2.42 16.36 -4.40
N HIS A 23 2.17 15.29 -3.65
CA HIS A 23 2.36 15.28 -2.19
C HIS A 23 3.83 15.42 -1.80
N ASN A 24 4.06 15.92 -0.59
CA ASN A 24 5.41 15.96 -0.04
C ASN A 24 5.87 14.54 0.34
N PHE A 25 7.17 14.38 0.61
CA PHE A 25 7.77 13.08 0.93
C PHE A 25 7.03 12.34 2.06
N ARG A 26 6.71 13.04 3.17
CA ARG A 26 6.08 12.42 4.33
C ARG A 26 4.65 11.96 4.03
N GLU A 27 3.88 12.77 3.32
CA GLU A 27 2.51 12.42 2.88
C GLU A 27 2.50 11.20 1.94
N LYS A 28 3.49 11.11 1.05
CA LYS A 28 3.67 9.93 0.18
C LYS A 28 4.00 8.69 0.99
N MET A 29 4.91 8.80 1.96
CA MET A 29 5.24 7.70 2.87
C MET A 29 4.02 7.21 3.64
N ILE A 30 3.20 8.13 4.18
CA ILE A 30 1.96 7.78 4.89
C ILE A 30 1.02 7.02 3.97
N THR A 31 0.83 7.50 2.75
CA THR A 31 -0.07 6.85 1.78
C THR A 31 0.44 5.46 1.40
N VAL A 32 1.75 5.32 1.12
CA VAL A 32 2.36 4.01 0.82
C VAL A 32 2.19 3.06 1.99
N LEU A 33 2.45 3.52 3.21
CA LEU A 33 2.31 2.69 4.40
C LEU A 33 0.85 2.29 4.65
N HIS A 34 -0.09 3.21 4.41
CA HIS A 34 -1.53 2.91 4.47
C HIS A 34 -1.89 1.75 3.54
N GLU A 35 -1.47 1.83 2.28
CA GLU A 35 -1.74 0.78 1.29
C GLU A 35 -1.08 -0.56 1.68
N LEU A 36 0.14 -0.51 2.22
CA LEU A 36 0.83 -1.70 2.75
C LEU A 36 0.16 -2.26 4.01
N TYR A 37 -0.49 -1.43 4.83
CA TYR A 37 -1.13 -1.88 6.06
C TYR A 37 -2.33 -2.81 5.80
N HIS A 38 -2.93 -2.73 4.60
CA HIS A 38 -3.99 -3.65 4.15
C HIS A 38 -3.48 -5.05 3.81
N ILE A 39 -2.16 -5.24 3.65
CA ILE A 39 -1.54 -6.54 3.36
C ILE A 39 -1.59 -7.43 4.61
N SER A 40 -1.95 -8.71 4.42
CA SER A 40 -1.88 -9.72 5.47
C SER A 40 -0.46 -9.80 6.05
N PRO A 41 -0.29 -9.89 7.39
CA PRO A 41 1.02 -10.12 8.00
C PRO A 41 1.76 -11.36 7.46
N GLU A 42 1.03 -12.34 6.94
CA GLU A 42 1.60 -13.58 6.36
C GLU A 42 2.07 -13.40 4.90
N PHE A 43 1.78 -12.26 4.27
CA PHE A 43 2.14 -11.95 2.87
C PHE A 43 1.71 -13.04 1.86
N ASN A 44 0.57 -13.69 2.10
CA ASN A 44 0.09 -14.88 1.38
C ASN A 44 -0.93 -14.58 0.26
N GLY A 45 -1.12 -13.30 -0.08
CA GLY A 45 -2.15 -12.84 -1.03
C GLY A 45 -3.52 -12.56 -0.39
N ASP A 46 -3.72 -12.84 0.91
CA ASP A 46 -4.91 -12.40 1.65
C ASP A 46 -4.73 -10.97 2.18
N ILE A 47 -5.84 -10.33 2.51
CA ILE A 47 -5.90 -9.01 3.12
C ILE A 47 -5.88 -9.10 4.65
N ARG A 48 -5.32 -8.09 5.30
CA ARG A 48 -5.37 -7.97 6.76
C ARG A 48 -6.81 -7.85 7.24
N ARG A 49 -7.20 -8.70 8.19
CA ARG A 49 -8.48 -8.58 8.92
C ARG A 49 -8.23 -7.71 10.16
N LEU A 50 -8.90 -6.57 10.24
CA LEU A 50 -8.88 -5.73 11.45
C LEU A 50 -10.08 -6.15 12.30
N GLU A 51 -9.84 -6.64 13.53
CA GLU A 51 -10.93 -7.02 14.44
C GLU A 51 -11.70 -5.77 14.89
N GLY A 52 -13.01 -5.73 14.58
CA GLY A 52 -13.91 -4.67 14.98
C GLY A 52 -15.08 -4.54 14.02
N ARG A 53 -16.27 -4.15 14.50
CA ARG A 53 -17.49 -3.88 13.70
C ARG A 53 -17.36 -2.67 12.77
N TYR A 54 -16.15 -2.30 12.42
CA TYR A 54 -15.81 -1.10 11.70
C TYR A 54 -14.93 -1.45 10.50
N HIS A 55 -15.46 -2.36 9.69
CA HIS A 55 -14.98 -2.58 8.33
C HIS A 55 -15.09 -1.33 7.43
N VAL A 56 -15.68 -0.23 7.93
CA VAL A 56 -15.71 1.08 7.30
C VAL A 56 -15.69 2.14 8.41
N HIS A 57 -14.54 2.79 8.61
CA HIS A 57 -14.39 4.08 9.33
C HIS A 57 -14.84 4.16 10.82
N SER A 58 -14.24 3.39 11.75
CA SER A 58 -14.28 3.82 13.17
C SER A 58 -13.18 4.80 13.52
N HIS A 59 -13.60 5.89 14.17
CA HIS A 59 -12.81 6.84 14.95
C HIS A 59 -11.83 7.71 14.15
N SER A 60 -12.42 8.64 13.39
CA SER A 60 -11.79 9.78 12.69
C SER A 60 -10.62 9.43 11.78
N GLN A 61 -10.77 9.70 10.48
CA GLN A 61 -9.68 9.64 9.50
C GLN A 61 -8.38 10.28 10.02
N LYS A 62 -8.50 11.35 10.83
CA LYS A 62 -7.38 12.02 11.50
C LYS A 62 -6.57 11.13 12.44
N GLU A 63 -7.21 10.29 13.26
CA GLU A 63 -6.53 9.40 14.19
C GLU A 63 -5.83 8.27 13.45
N TYR A 64 -6.46 7.75 12.39
CA TYR A 64 -5.83 6.79 11.51
C TYR A 64 -4.60 7.38 10.79
N ASP A 65 -4.74 8.58 10.23
CA ASP A 65 -3.65 9.32 9.58
C ASP A 65 -2.51 9.61 10.58
N ARG A 66 -2.85 9.91 11.84
CA ARG A 66 -1.88 10.11 12.93
C ARG A 66 -1.09 8.83 13.19
N GLN A 67 -1.77 7.69 13.36
CA GLN A 67 -1.13 6.38 13.58
C GLN A 67 -0.21 5.99 12.42
N MET A 68 -0.64 6.19 11.17
CA MET A 68 0.22 5.95 10.01
C MET A 68 1.43 6.89 10.00
N GLY A 69 1.25 8.15 10.42
CA GLY A 69 2.34 9.09 10.60
C GLY A 69 3.37 8.62 11.63
N ASP A 70 2.90 8.16 12.79
CA ASP A 70 3.78 7.64 13.86
C ASP A 70 4.59 6.44 13.35
N LEU A 71 3.95 5.50 12.63
CA LEU A 71 4.62 4.34 12.05
C LEU A 71 5.61 4.70 10.94
N VAL A 72 5.33 5.72 10.12
CA VAL A 72 6.30 6.25 9.15
C VAL A 72 7.53 6.80 9.85
N ASP A 73 7.32 7.57 10.92
CA ASP A 73 8.42 8.16 11.67
C ASP A 73 9.25 7.08 12.39
N GLU A 74 8.62 6.01 12.89
CA GLU A 74 9.30 4.82 13.43
C GLU A 74 10.08 4.06 12.35
N TYR A 75 9.47 3.80 11.19
CA TYR A 75 10.12 3.14 10.07
C TYR A 75 11.38 3.91 9.62
N LEU A 76 11.29 5.22 9.44
CA LEU A 76 12.43 6.04 9.03
C LEU A 76 13.56 6.05 10.08
N LYS A 77 13.24 5.94 11.39
CA LYS A 77 14.26 5.81 12.45
C LYS A 77 15.07 4.50 12.34
N THR A 78 14.52 3.45 11.72
CA THR A 78 15.26 2.20 11.46
C THR A 78 16.36 2.35 10.41
N ARG A 79 16.44 3.53 9.76
CA ARG A 79 17.37 3.83 8.66
C ARG A 79 17.25 2.80 7.53
N PRO A 80 16.06 2.68 6.91
CA PRO A 80 15.86 1.77 5.80
C PRO A 80 16.74 2.19 4.63
N ASP A 81 17.06 1.23 3.77
CA ASP A 81 17.82 1.48 2.55
C ASP A 81 17.13 2.58 1.71
N PRO A 82 17.78 3.73 1.48
CA PRO A 82 17.20 4.82 0.71
C PRO A 82 16.73 4.41 -0.68
N GLU A 83 17.34 3.39 -1.31
CA GLU A 83 16.92 2.92 -2.64
C GLU A 83 15.44 2.49 -2.68
N THR A 84 14.89 2.06 -1.54
CA THR A 84 13.51 1.58 -1.44
C THR A 84 12.46 2.69 -1.46
N TYR A 85 12.82 3.94 -1.12
CA TYR A 85 11.85 5.03 -0.98
C TYR A 85 12.28 6.37 -1.60
N ASP A 86 13.54 6.55 -2.02
CA ASP A 86 14.05 7.85 -2.45
C ASP A 86 13.32 8.43 -3.66
N PHE A 87 12.74 7.58 -4.52
CA PHE A 87 11.88 8.04 -5.62
C PHE A 87 10.66 8.85 -5.12
N LEU A 88 10.17 8.59 -3.90
CA LEU A 88 9.06 9.33 -3.29
C LEU A 88 9.44 10.77 -2.93
N ARG A 89 10.74 11.09 -2.86
CA ARG A 89 11.21 12.47 -2.62
C ARG A 89 10.98 13.39 -3.82
N HIS A 90 10.65 12.84 -4.98
CA HIS A 90 10.50 13.58 -6.22
C HIS A 90 9.03 13.73 -6.62
N ASP A 91 8.73 14.83 -7.29
CA ASP A 91 7.48 14.99 -8.04
C ASP A 91 7.61 14.35 -9.43
N TYR A 92 6.53 14.41 -10.22
CA TYR A 92 6.53 13.87 -11.57
C TYR A 92 7.66 14.43 -12.46
N ARG A 93 7.96 15.73 -12.35
CA ARG A 93 9.00 16.38 -13.15
C ARG A 93 10.38 15.87 -12.76
N GLY A 94 10.67 15.78 -11.47
CA GLY A 94 11.92 15.25 -10.94
C GLY A 94 12.13 13.79 -11.32
N LEU A 95 11.09 12.95 -11.24
CA LEU A 95 11.15 11.56 -11.68
C LEU A 95 11.44 11.45 -13.18
N LYS A 96 10.73 12.24 -14.01
CA LYS A 96 10.96 12.26 -15.46
C LYS A 96 12.39 12.69 -15.81
N GLN A 97 12.94 13.68 -15.11
CA GLN A 97 14.31 14.16 -15.36
C GLN A 97 15.37 13.12 -14.97
N ARG A 98 15.16 12.40 -13.86
CA ARG A 98 16.11 11.41 -13.34
C ARG A 98 16.08 10.07 -14.10
N HIS A 99 14.89 9.62 -14.49
CA HIS A 99 14.68 8.27 -15.02
C HIS A 99 14.22 8.25 -16.49
N GLY A 100 14.14 9.40 -17.16
CA GLY A 100 13.73 9.51 -18.56
C GLY A 100 12.22 9.42 -18.81
N GLY A 101 11.45 8.90 -17.85
CA GLY A 101 9.99 8.85 -17.94
C GLY A 101 9.35 8.00 -16.85
N VAL A 102 8.03 8.14 -16.69
CA VAL A 102 7.21 7.24 -15.87
C VAL A 102 6.44 6.35 -16.83
N VAL A 103 6.70 5.04 -16.78
CA VAL A 103 6.03 4.02 -17.60
C VAL A 103 5.09 3.19 -16.73
N GLY A 104 4.11 2.53 -17.35
CA GLY A 104 3.17 1.69 -16.63
C GLY A 104 2.70 0.52 -17.48
N MET A 105 2.32 -0.57 -16.81
CA MET A 105 1.76 -1.76 -17.46
C MET A 105 0.25 -1.76 -17.28
N LYS A 106 -0.50 -2.07 -18.34
CA LYS A 106 -1.95 -2.21 -18.27
C LYS A 106 -2.29 -3.65 -17.88
N VAL A 107 -2.89 -3.82 -16.71
CA VAL A 107 -3.30 -5.14 -16.18
C VAL A 107 -4.82 -5.19 -16.02
N PRO A 108 -5.46 -6.37 -16.19
CA PRO A 108 -6.87 -6.53 -15.86
C PRO A 108 -7.09 -6.32 -14.36
N ILE A 109 -8.24 -5.74 -14.00
CA ILE A 109 -8.61 -5.53 -12.59
C ILE A 109 -8.68 -6.90 -11.89
N PRO A 110 -7.93 -7.14 -10.82
CA PRO A 110 -8.00 -8.38 -10.07
C PRO A 110 -9.40 -8.58 -9.50
N LYS A 111 -9.91 -9.80 -9.62
CA LYS A 111 -11.15 -10.22 -8.95
C LYS A 111 -10.76 -11.00 -7.70
N LEU A 112 -11.35 -10.64 -6.56
CA LEU A 112 -11.27 -11.46 -5.36
C LEU A 112 -12.01 -12.77 -5.61
N ILE A 113 -11.31 -13.88 -5.43
CA ILE A 113 -11.87 -15.22 -5.58
C ILE A 113 -11.98 -15.80 -4.17
N PRO A 114 -13.19 -16.05 -3.66
CA PRO A 114 -13.37 -16.78 -2.42
C PRO A 114 -12.75 -18.18 -2.55
N MET A 115 -11.89 -18.55 -1.61
CA MET A 115 -11.36 -19.91 -1.53
C MET A 115 -12.28 -20.72 -0.60
N ASP A 116 -12.77 -21.86 -1.07
CA ASP A 116 -13.62 -22.75 -0.27
C ASP A 116 -12.85 -23.27 0.95
N GLY A 117 -13.30 -22.90 2.15
CA GLY A 117 -12.69 -23.37 3.41
C GLY A 117 -12.85 -22.44 4.60
N THR A 118 -13.04 -21.13 4.39
CA THR A 118 -13.17 -20.16 5.49
C THR A 118 -14.61 -20.05 6.00
N ARG A 119 -15.20 -21.17 6.45
CA ARG A 119 -16.40 -21.11 7.29
C ARG A 119 -15.95 -20.66 8.68
N LEU A 120 -16.19 -19.40 9.02
CA LEU A 120 -16.19 -18.98 10.42
C LEU A 120 -17.15 -19.91 11.18
N PRO A 121 -16.74 -20.54 12.31
CA PRO A 121 -17.66 -21.31 13.11
C PRO A 121 -18.79 -20.39 13.57
N ARG A 122 -20.04 -20.76 13.24
CA ARG A 122 -21.21 -20.14 13.86
C ARG A 122 -21.15 -20.49 15.34
N SER A 123 -20.90 -19.49 16.19
CA SER A 123 -21.08 -19.61 17.63
C SER A 123 -22.53 -20.03 17.90
N ALA A 124 -22.67 -21.18 18.57
CA ALA A 124 -23.93 -21.70 19.11
C ALA A 124 -24.37 -20.91 20.35
#